data_AF-A0A1H4AHL9-F1
#
_entry.id   AF-A0A1H4AHL9-F1
#
_cell.length_a   1.000
_cell.length_b   1.000
_cell.length_c   1.000
_cell.angle_alpha   90.00
_cell.angle_beta   90.00
_cell.angle_gamma   90.00
#
_symmetry.space_group_name_H-M   'P 1'
#
loop_
_entity.id
_entity.type
_entity.pdbx_description
1 polymer ?
#
loop_
_entity_poly.entity_id
_entity_poly.type
_entity_poly.pdbx_seq_one_letter_code
_entity_poly.pdbx_strand_id
1 'polypeptide(L)'
;MTDPLGNTGTRPRLPQTRRGRRLWVSLAAGTVVIVTAAVAVWILQAIPSATGLPPQKPARASAAQAQDIPVPTVPADALRRLPEARYDAVIGGLLPYTGDAGAITESYRISSDVPVFGADRRIPVARLSAKDFVGASTTVVVVKREGPWSLVLTPARIVLPSASRGNAPAQSAGWVAGSALERAGALHDRIVVSVSEQKLSILHDGSVVSRFAVGVGTPGTPTPTGVTGYLQQRYLDPRQGQTVFPIQLTSLHASAQDEPYGGNDGGLIGIHYNRASVGAVSHGCLRLAEDAITAVDSLPLGTPITITT
;
A
#
# COMPACT_ATOMS: atom_id res chain seq x y z
N MET A 1 -34.90 54.40 28.00
CA MET A 1 -35.64 54.84 26.80
C MET A 1 -35.70 53.64 25.87
N THR A 2 -36.70 52.79 26.06
CA THR A 2 -37.99 52.73 25.30
C THR A 2 -37.90 51.73 24.14
N ASP A 3 -38.22 50.48 24.46
CA ASP A 3 -38.96 49.53 23.61
C ASP A 3 -40.36 50.11 23.29
N PRO A 4 -41.13 49.68 22.25
CA PRO A 4 -41.84 48.39 22.34
C PRO A 4 -42.35 47.66 21.05
N LEU A 5 -42.52 46.33 21.20
CA LEU A 5 -43.67 45.47 20.85
C LEU A 5 -44.07 45.14 19.39
N GLY A 6 -44.26 43.83 19.16
CA GLY A 6 -45.04 43.24 18.07
C GLY A 6 -45.21 41.71 18.17
N ASN A 7 -45.89 41.24 19.22
CA ASN A 7 -46.29 39.84 19.45
C ASN A 7 -47.63 39.53 18.75
N THR A 8 -47.74 38.45 17.96
CA THR A 8 -49.01 37.73 17.78
C THR A 8 -48.76 36.23 17.64
N GLY A 9 -49.35 35.46 18.56
CA GLY A 9 -49.20 34.01 18.64
C GLY A 9 -50.18 33.24 17.77
N THR A 10 -49.94 31.93 17.66
CA THR A 10 -50.96 30.88 17.52
C THR A 10 -50.32 29.48 17.65
N ARG A 11 -50.61 28.80 18.76
CA ARG A 11 -50.81 27.34 18.88
C ARG A 11 -52.20 27.19 19.54
N PRO A 12 -52.90 26.03 19.54
CA PRO A 12 -52.48 24.66 19.19
C PRO A 12 -53.54 23.85 18.39
N ARG A 13 -53.24 22.60 18.01
CA ARG A 13 -54.13 21.42 18.17
C ARG A 13 -53.46 20.10 17.71
N LEU A 14 -53.36 19.16 18.64
CA LEU A 14 -53.37 17.71 18.39
C LEU A 14 -54.83 17.22 18.43
N PRO A 15 -55.16 16.11 17.76
CA PRO A 15 -55.69 14.93 18.48
C PRO A 15 -55.09 13.62 17.95
N GLN A 16 -54.54 12.76 18.82
CA GLN A 16 -55.18 11.63 19.49
C GLN A 16 -55.32 10.32 18.66
N THR A 17 -54.51 9.35 19.11
CA THR A 17 -54.82 7.95 19.40
C THR A 17 -55.21 6.99 18.28
N ARG A 18 -54.46 5.87 18.21
CA ARG A 18 -55.05 4.55 18.50
C ARG A 18 -54.03 3.57 19.06
N ARG A 19 -54.30 3.16 20.31
CA ARG A 19 -53.75 1.98 21.00
C ARG A 19 -54.14 0.72 20.24
N GLY A 20 -53.17 -0.17 20.01
CA GLY A 20 -53.38 -1.57 19.65
C GLY A 20 -52.64 -2.46 20.64
N ARG A 21 -53.32 -2.82 21.73
CA ARG A 21 -52.86 -3.71 22.80
C ARG A 21 -53.14 -5.16 22.35
N ARG A 22 -52.12 -6.03 22.27
CA ARG A 22 -52.27 -7.49 22.22
C ARG A 22 -51.22 -8.09 23.17
N LEU A 23 -51.55 -8.21 24.45
CA LEU A 23 -52.03 -9.43 25.12
C LEU A 23 -50.97 -10.54 25.11
N TRP A 24 -50.17 -10.54 26.18
CA TRP A 24 -49.49 -11.71 26.72
C TRP A 24 -50.54 -12.68 27.27
N VAL A 25 -50.43 -13.95 26.90
CA VAL A 25 -51.00 -15.07 27.66
C VAL A 25 -49.86 -16.07 27.88
N SER A 26 -49.46 -16.21 29.13
CA SER A 26 -48.60 -17.28 29.63
C SER A 26 -49.48 -18.19 30.49
N LEU A 27 -49.54 -19.48 30.16
CA LEU A 27 -49.91 -20.61 31.04
C LEU A 27 -49.17 -21.82 30.43
N ALA A 28 -48.07 -22.34 30.97
CA ALA A 28 -47.89 -23.11 32.21
C ALA A 28 -48.41 -24.55 32.15
N ALA A 29 -47.60 -25.45 32.71
CA ALA A 29 -47.76 -26.90 32.93
C ALA A 29 -47.52 -27.80 31.70
N GLY A 30 -46.74 -28.88 31.77
CA GLY A 30 -46.13 -29.55 32.91
C GLY A 30 -45.36 -30.80 32.43
N THR A 31 -44.31 -31.10 33.17
CA THR A 31 -43.48 -32.33 33.16
C THR A 31 -44.28 -33.64 33.13
N VAL A 32 -43.84 -34.60 32.31
CA VAL A 32 -43.76 -36.03 32.70
C VAL A 32 -42.48 -36.63 32.09
N VAL A 33 -41.80 -37.38 32.93
CA VAL A 33 -40.42 -37.85 32.84
C VAL A 33 -40.47 -39.36 33.15
N ILE A 34 -39.87 -40.14 32.24
CA ILE A 34 -39.25 -41.48 32.43
C ILE A 34 -40.14 -42.74 32.40
N VAL A 35 -39.52 -43.75 31.76
CA VAL A 35 -39.48 -45.20 32.07
C VAL A 35 -40.29 -46.06 31.10
N THR A 36 -39.60 -46.78 30.20
CA THR A 36 -39.40 -48.23 30.36
C THR A 36 -38.34 -48.74 29.39
N ALA A 37 -37.32 -49.37 29.97
CA ALA A 37 -36.27 -50.08 29.29
C ALA A 37 -36.79 -51.37 28.63
N ALA A 38 -36.05 -51.77 27.59
CA ALA A 38 -35.72 -53.15 27.23
C ALA A 38 -36.84 -54.21 27.27
N VAL A 39 -37.32 -54.58 26.07
CA VAL A 39 -37.77 -55.95 25.79
C VAL A 39 -37.14 -56.43 24.47
N ALA A 40 -36.32 -57.48 24.63
CA ALA A 40 -35.97 -58.57 23.72
C ALA A 40 -35.45 -58.24 22.29
N VAL A 41 -34.18 -58.47 21.95
CA VAL A 41 -33.50 -59.77 21.77
C VAL A 41 -33.94 -60.52 20.49
N TRP A 42 -33.07 -60.40 19.47
CA TRP A 42 -32.63 -61.43 18.51
C TRP A 42 -33.45 -61.81 17.24
N ILE A 43 -32.74 -61.64 16.10
CA ILE A 43 -32.72 -62.42 14.82
C ILE A 43 -33.78 -62.12 13.73
N LEU A 44 -33.34 -61.45 12.65
CA LEU A 44 -33.27 -61.98 11.27
C LEU A 44 -32.41 -61.01 10.41
N GLN A 45 -31.10 -61.22 10.32
CA GLN A 45 -30.37 -61.85 9.21
C GLN A 45 -30.41 -61.14 7.85
N ALA A 46 -29.20 -60.83 7.39
CA ALA A 46 -28.72 -60.73 6.00
C ALA A 46 -29.19 -59.52 5.15
N ILE A 47 -28.46 -58.41 5.28
CA ILE A 47 -28.18 -57.54 4.13
C ILE A 47 -26.69 -57.72 3.82
N PRO A 48 -26.31 -58.20 2.61
CA PRO A 48 -24.91 -58.31 2.23
C PRO A 48 -24.28 -56.91 2.20
N SER A 49 -23.14 -56.79 2.85
CA SER A 49 -22.28 -55.62 2.81
C SER A 49 -22.01 -55.20 1.36
N ALA A 50 -22.48 -54.02 0.98
CA ALA A 50 -21.99 -53.36 -0.22
C ALA A 50 -20.49 -53.11 -0.02
N THR A 51 -19.69 -53.76 -0.86
CA THR A 51 -18.24 -53.64 -0.91
C THR A 51 -17.87 -52.16 -0.99
N GLY A 52 -17.32 -51.61 0.09
CA GLY A 52 -16.83 -50.25 0.12
C GLY A 52 -15.74 -50.09 -0.93
N LEU A 53 -15.96 -49.22 -1.90
CA LEU A 53 -14.88 -48.68 -2.72
C LEU A 53 -13.85 -48.06 -1.76
N PRO A 54 -12.54 -48.31 -1.94
CA PRO A 54 -11.53 -47.71 -1.09
C PRO A 54 -11.66 -46.18 -1.17
N PRO A 55 -11.41 -45.44 -0.07
CA PRO A 55 -11.48 -43.99 -0.09
C PRO A 55 -10.48 -43.49 -1.13
N GLN A 56 -11.02 -42.94 -2.23
CA GLN A 56 -10.23 -42.29 -3.25
C GLN A 56 -9.63 -41.06 -2.59
N LYS A 57 -8.36 -41.17 -2.20
CA LYS A 57 -7.53 -40.05 -1.71
C LYS A 57 -7.84 -38.86 -2.61
N PRO A 58 -8.33 -37.72 -2.09
CA PRO A 58 -8.69 -36.59 -2.94
C PRO A 58 -7.46 -36.32 -3.80
N ALA A 59 -7.64 -36.49 -5.11
CA ALA A 59 -6.61 -36.18 -6.08
C ALA A 59 -6.21 -34.76 -5.76
N ARG A 60 -4.97 -34.60 -5.28
CA ARG A 60 -4.36 -33.30 -5.06
C ARG A 60 -4.58 -32.58 -6.36
N ALA A 61 -5.50 -31.62 -6.40
CA ALA A 61 -5.71 -30.78 -7.56
C ALA A 61 -4.32 -30.29 -7.90
N SER A 62 -3.80 -30.76 -9.04
CA SER A 62 -2.49 -30.36 -9.52
C SER A 62 -2.55 -28.86 -9.50
N ALA A 63 -1.80 -28.23 -8.58
CA ALA A 63 -1.56 -26.81 -8.64
C ALA A 63 -1.15 -26.57 -10.08
N ALA A 64 -1.97 -25.85 -10.84
CA ALA A 64 -1.63 -25.46 -12.19
C ALA A 64 -0.23 -24.88 -12.07
N GLN A 65 0.76 -25.60 -12.61
CA GLN A 65 2.13 -25.13 -12.64
C GLN A 65 2.01 -23.78 -13.34
N ALA A 66 2.24 -22.69 -12.59
CA ALA A 66 2.31 -21.37 -13.18
C ALA A 66 3.29 -21.51 -14.34
N GLN A 67 2.81 -21.36 -15.57
CA GLN A 67 3.67 -21.51 -16.73
C GLN A 67 4.77 -20.48 -16.58
N ASP A 68 6.01 -20.94 -16.38
CA ASP A 68 7.17 -20.06 -16.24
C ASP A 68 7.33 -19.30 -17.56
N ILE A 69 6.90 -18.04 -17.58
CA ILE A 69 7.12 -17.15 -18.71
C ILE A 69 8.64 -16.96 -18.81
N PRO A 70 9.31 -17.32 -19.91
CA PRO A 70 10.76 -17.14 -20.03
C PRO A 70 11.11 -15.65 -20.10
N VAL A 71 12.27 -15.28 -19.57
CA VAL A 71 12.79 -13.90 -19.65
C VAL A 71 13.32 -13.64 -21.06
N PRO A 72 12.77 -12.66 -21.82
CA PRO A 72 13.29 -12.30 -23.13
C PRO A 72 14.70 -11.70 -23.02
N THR A 73 15.61 -12.12 -23.90
CA THR A 73 16.91 -11.46 -24.05
C THR A 73 16.71 -10.10 -24.72
N VAL A 74 17.16 -9.02 -24.06
CA VAL A 74 17.12 -7.66 -24.61
C VAL A 74 18.55 -7.26 -25.01
N PRO A 75 18.83 -7.02 -26.30
CA PRO A 75 20.14 -6.54 -26.74
C PRO A 75 20.53 -5.23 -26.06
N ALA A 76 21.82 -5.03 -25.76
CA ALA A 76 22.30 -3.88 -25.00
C ALA A 76 21.99 -2.53 -25.68
N ASP A 77 21.99 -2.48 -27.01
CA ASP A 77 21.63 -1.28 -27.77
C ASP A 77 20.12 -0.98 -27.68
N ALA A 78 19.27 -2.01 -27.72
CA ALA A 78 17.83 -1.88 -27.50
C ALA A 78 17.54 -1.41 -26.08
N LEU A 79 18.21 -1.99 -25.09
CA LEU A 79 18.10 -1.60 -23.68
C LEU A 79 18.39 -0.11 -23.49
N ARG A 80 19.50 0.41 -24.04
CA ARG A 80 19.87 1.84 -23.93
C ARG A 80 18.85 2.79 -24.56
N ARG A 81 18.04 2.34 -25.51
CA ARG A 81 16.99 3.14 -26.17
C ARG A 81 15.68 3.17 -25.40
N LEU A 82 15.50 2.30 -24.40
CA LEU A 82 14.30 2.31 -23.58
C LEU A 82 14.24 3.55 -22.68
N PRO A 83 13.04 4.07 -22.39
CA PRO A 83 12.88 5.15 -21.44
C PRO A 83 13.38 4.69 -20.06
N GLU A 84 14.11 5.55 -19.38
CA GLU A 84 14.60 5.26 -18.04
C GLU A 84 13.46 5.44 -17.03
N ALA A 85 13.23 4.43 -16.19
CA ALA A 85 12.34 4.54 -15.05
C ALA A 85 13.04 5.33 -13.94
N ARG A 86 13.06 6.65 -14.10
CA ARG A 86 13.60 7.66 -13.16
C ARG A 86 12.47 8.55 -12.63
N TYR A 87 12.79 9.36 -11.61
CA TYR A 87 11.83 10.14 -10.84
C TYR A 87 10.99 11.17 -11.64
N ASP A 88 11.50 11.65 -12.77
CA ASP A 88 10.84 12.63 -13.64
C ASP A 88 10.23 11.99 -14.89
N ALA A 89 10.29 10.66 -15.02
CA ALA A 89 9.77 9.93 -16.18
C ALA A 89 8.29 9.60 -16.05
N VAL A 90 7.58 9.62 -17.19
CA VAL A 90 6.21 9.15 -17.34
C VAL A 90 6.19 8.01 -18.36
N ILE A 91 5.91 6.79 -17.90
CA ILE A 91 5.99 5.56 -18.68
C ILE A 91 4.70 4.76 -18.52
N GLY A 92 3.80 4.91 -19.49
CA GLY A 92 2.47 4.29 -19.47
C GLY A 92 2.46 2.74 -19.49
N GLY A 93 3.57 2.10 -19.88
CA GLY A 93 3.69 0.64 -19.88
C GLY A 93 3.98 0.01 -18.51
N LEU A 94 4.27 0.82 -17.49
CA LEU A 94 4.42 0.37 -16.10
C LEU A 94 3.07 0.04 -15.47
N LEU A 95 3.11 -0.68 -14.36
CA LEU A 95 1.93 -1.17 -13.64
C LEU A 95 1.63 -0.33 -12.41
N PRO A 96 0.37 0.02 -12.13
CA PRO A 96 0.03 0.66 -10.86
C PRO A 96 0.25 -0.30 -9.70
N TYR A 97 0.75 0.20 -8.58
CA TYR A 97 0.87 -0.58 -7.35
C TYR A 97 -0.02 -0.02 -6.24
N THR A 98 -0.87 -0.89 -5.69
CA THR A 98 -1.79 -0.60 -4.58
C THR A 98 -1.71 -1.68 -3.48
N GLY A 99 -0.69 -2.53 -3.52
CA GLY A 99 -0.49 -3.60 -2.54
C GLY A 99 0.05 -3.09 -1.20
N ASP A 100 0.01 -3.95 -0.19
CA ASP A 100 0.52 -3.62 1.14
C ASP A 100 2.05 -3.67 1.24
N ALA A 101 2.58 -3.11 2.32
CA ALA A 101 4.01 -3.14 2.59
C ALA A 101 4.52 -4.51 3.05
N GLY A 102 3.65 -5.41 3.54
CA GLY A 102 4.00 -6.71 4.11
C GLY A 102 4.80 -7.60 3.16
N ALA A 103 4.55 -7.49 1.85
CA ALA A 103 5.33 -8.19 0.82
C ALA A 103 6.79 -7.72 0.69
N ILE A 104 7.10 -6.50 1.17
CA ILE A 104 8.45 -5.93 1.14
C ILE A 104 9.17 -6.30 2.44
N THR A 105 10.08 -7.25 2.35
CA THR A 105 10.88 -7.76 3.47
C THR A 105 12.39 -7.67 3.23
N GLU A 106 12.80 -7.30 2.03
CA GLU A 106 14.21 -7.24 1.62
C GLU A 106 14.41 -6.11 0.60
N SER A 107 15.60 -5.53 0.60
CA SER A 107 16.05 -4.61 -0.43
C SER A 107 17.07 -5.27 -1.35
N TYR A 108 17.13 -4.81 -2.59
CA TYR A 108 18.01 -5.31 -3.63
C TYR A 108 18.73 -4.16 -4.32
N ARG A 109 19.88 -4.48 -4.91
CA ARG A 109 20.62 -3.61 -5.82
C ARG A 109 20.60 -4.16 -7.23
N ILE A 110 20.79 -3.25 -8.17
CA ILE A 110 20.94 -3.56 -9.59
C ILE A 110 22.38 -3.20 -9.98
N SER A 111 23.15 -4.18 -10.46
CA SER A 111 24.58 -4.01 -10.79
C SER A 111 24.85 -3.64 -12.26
N SER A 112 23.85 -3.78 -13.13
CA SER A 112 23.86 -3.35 -14.53
C SER A 112 22.47 -2.92 -14.96
N ASP A 113 22.32 -2.06 -15.97
CA ASP A 113 21.00 -1.62 -16.43
C ASP A 113 20.09 -2.83 -16.73
N VAL A 114 18.85 -2.80 -16.25
CA VAL A 114 17.90 -3.91 -16.43
C VAL A 114 16.70 -3.48 -17.25
N PRO A 115 16.25 -4.30 -18.23
CA PRO A 115 14.97 -4.08 -18.87
C PRO A 115 13.84 -4.32 -17.88
N VAL A 116 12.84 -3.45 -17.92
CA VAL A 116 11.61 -3.53 -17.13
C VAL A 116 10.46 -3.82 -18.07
N PHE A 117 9.63 -4.79 -17.71
CA PHE A 117 8.52 -5.27 -18.52
C PHE A 117 7.17 -4.94 -17.88
N GLY A 118 6.17 -4.74 -18.75
CA GLY A 118 4.78 -4.62 -18.34
C GLY A 118 4.15 -5.98 -17.97
N ALA A 119 2.83 -6.02 -17.85
CA ALA A 119 2.10 -7.20 -17.35
C ALA A 119 2.31 -8.47 -18.19
N ASP A 120 2.47 -8.34 -19.51
CA ASP A 120 2.60 -9.47 -20.43
C ASP A 120 3.99 -10.12 -20.40
N ARG A 121 5.00 -9.44 -19.82
CA ARG A 121 6.40 -9.88 -19.73
C ARG A 121 7.03 -10.24 -21.08
N ARG A 122 6.59 -9.60 -22.17
CA ARG A 122 7.08 -9.87 -23.54
C ARG A 122 7.95 -8.77 -24.10
N ILE A 123 7.47 -7.52 -24.05
CA ILE A 123 8.17 -6.36 -24.59
C ILE A 123 8.59 -5.47 -23.42
N PRO A 124 9.88 -5.10 -23.31
CA PRO A 124 10.31 -4.19 -22.26
C PRO A 124 9.76 -2.79 -22.53
N VAL A 125 9.23 -2.17 -21.47
CA VAL A 125 8.58 -0.85 -21.52
C VAL A 125 9.48 0.26 -20.98
N ALA A 126 10.50 -0.10 -20.20
CA ALA A 126 11.46 0.81 -19.59
C ALA A 126 12.79 0.12 -19.33
N ARG A 127 13.78 0.90 -18.89
CA ARG A 127 14.99 0.40 -18.22
C ARG A 127 15.11 0.98 -16.82
N LEU A 128 15.63 0.21 -15.86
CA LEU A 128 16.15 0.74 -14.61
C LEU A 128 17.67 0.82 -14.71
N SER A 129 18.23 1.99 -14.47
CA SER A 129 19.67 2.21 -14.46
C SER A 129 20.32 1.51 -13.26
N ALA A 130 21.54 0.99 -13.43
CA ALA A 130 22.34 0.48 -12.31
C ALA A 130 22.73 1.58 -11.31
N LYS A 131 22.84 2.81 -11.81
CA LYS A 131 23.12 4.00 -11.01
C LYS A 131 21.90 4.91 -10.98
N ASP A 132 21.55 5.37 -9.80
CA ASP A 132 20.46 6.32 -9.62
C ASP A 132 20.90 7.75 -9.93
N PHE A 133 20.00 8.70 -9.72
CA PHE A 133 20.20 10.11 -10.03
C PHE A 133 21.29 10.81 -9.19
N VAL A 134 21.72 10.21 -8.07
CA VAL A 134 22.87 10.71 -7.28
C VAL A 134 24.16 9.96 -7.61
N GLY A 135 24.12 9.02 -8.56
CA GLY A 135 25.26 8.18 -8.95
C GLY A 135 25.54 7.01 -8.01
N ALA A 136 24.66 6.74 -7.04
CA ALA A 136 24.75 5.58 -6.17
C ALA A 136 24.14 4.34 -6.84
N SER A 137 24.34 3.15 -6.27
CA SER A 137 23.74 1.94 -6.85
C SER A 137 22.23 1.94 -6.59
N THR A 138 21.43 1.75 -7.63
CA THR A 138 19.97 1.80 -7.55
C THR A 138 19.45 0.75 -6.57
N THR A 139 18.69 1.21 -5.57
CA THR A 139 17.99 0.35 -4.61
C THR A 139 16.57 0.11 -5.07
N VAL A 140 16.15 -1.15 -5.08
CA VAL A 140 14.78 -1.57 -5.39
C VAL A 140 14.24 -2.53 -4.35
N VAL A 141 12.91 -2.65 -4.31
CA VAL A 141 12.20 -3.62 -3.48
C VAL A 141 11.34 -4.52 -4.34
N VAL A 142 11.25 -5.79 -3.97
CA VAL A 142 10.41 -6.79 -4.66
C VAL A 142 9.10 -6.93 -3.91
N VAL A 143 7.98 -6.85 -4.63
CA VAL A 143 6.63 -6.99 -4.08
C VAL A 143 5.94 -8.29 -4.51
N LYS A 144 6.45 -8.95 -5.55
CA LYS A 144 5.94 -10.25 -6.01
C LYS A 144 7.02 -11.04 -6.74
N ARG A 145 6.98 -12.36 -6.62
CA ARG A 145 7.83 -13.29 -7.39
C ARG A 145 6.96 -14.29 -8.15
N GLU A 146 7.30 -14.52 -9.42
CA GLU A 146 6.65 -15.49 -10.28
C GLU A 146 7.67 -16.16 -11.20
N GLY A 147 8.07 -17.40 -10.89
CA GLY A 147 9.10 -18.10 -11.64
C GLY A 147 10.41 -17.29 -11.68
N PRO A 148 10.98 -17.01 -12.86
CA PRO A 148 12.20 -16.21 -12.99
C PRO A 148 11.98 -14.71 -12.82
N TRP A 149 10.74 -14.26 -12.56
CA TRP A 149 10.38 -12.84 -12.52
C TRP A 149 10.22 -12.31 -11.10
N SER A 150 10.64 -11.07 -10.92
CA SER A 150 10.37 -10.24 -9.75
C SER A 150 9.64 -8.98 -10.17
N LEU A 151 8.50 -8.69 -9.54
CA LEU A 151 7.81 -7.40 -9.67
C LEU A 151 8.48 -6.44 -8.69
N VAL A 152 9.10 -5.38 -9.21
CA VAL A 152 9.78 -4.35 -8.41
C VAL A 152 9.02 -3.04 -8.47
N LEU A 153 9.06 -2.28 -7.37
CA LEU A 153 8.58 -0.89 -7.39
C LEU A 153 9.58 -0.02 -8.16
N THR A 154 9.08 0.95 -8.91
CA THR A 154 9.92 1.87 -9.70
C THR A 154 9.71 3.32 -9.27
N PRO A 155 10.69 4.21 -9.50
CA PRO A 155 10.56 5.61 -9.14
C PRO A 155 9.87 6.46 -10.20
N ALA A 156 9.35 5.86 -11.29
CA ALA A 156 8.72 6.59 -12.38
C ALA A 156 7.18 6.66 -12.24
N ARG A 157 6.57 7.58 -12.97
CA ARG A 157 5.11 7.67 -13.10
C ARG A 157 4.60 6.78 -14.21
N ILE A 158 3.34 6.38 -14.11
CA ILE A 158 2.59 5.78 -15.23
C ILE A 158 1.93 6.89 -16.07
N VAL A 159 1.39 7.90 -15.38
CA VAL A 159 0.62 9.01 -15.95
C VAL A 159 0.74 10.25 -15.06
N LEU A 160 0.55 11.43 -15.64
CA LEU A 160 0.44 12.68 -14.88
C LEU A 160 -0.96 12.82 -14.23
N PRO A 161 -1.07 13.46 -13.05
CA PRO A 161 -2.35 13.83 -12.45
C PRO A 161 -3.29 14.60 -13.40
N SER A 162 -2.81 15.58 -14.15
CA SER A 162 -3.60 16.34 -15.13
C SER A 162 -4.20 15.44 -16.22
N ALA A 163 -3.42 14.46 -16.70
CA ALA A 163 -3.82 13.50 -17.71
C ALA A 163 -4.72 12.37 -17.16
N SER A 164 -4.88 12.27 -15.83
CA SER A 164 -5.70 11.26 -15.15
C SER A 164 -6.85 11.85 -14.32
N ARG A 165 -7.11 13.16 -14.46
CA ARG A 165 -8.13 13.90 -13.68
C ARG A 165 -7.91 13.76 -12.15
N GLY A 166 -6.66 13.83 -11.71
CA GLY A 166 -6.27 13.75 -10.30
C GLY A 166 -6.29 12.35 -9.70
N ASN A 167 -6.27 11.30 -10.53
CA ASN A 167 -6.27 9.90 -10.09
C ASN A 167 -5.01 9.15 -10.54
N ALA A 168 -3.87 9.83 -10.64
CA ALA A 168 -2.62 9.18 -11.01
C ALA A 168 -2.17 8.25 -9.87
N PRO A 169 -1.79 7.00 -10.17
CA PRO A 169 -1.19 6.12 -9.16
C PRO A 169 0.07 6.76 -8.57
N ALA A 170 0.15 6.78 -7.24
CA ALA A 170 1.32 7.30 -6.53
C ALA A 170 2.54 6.38 -6.65
N GLN A 171 2.32 5.08 -6.86
CA GLN A 171 3.38 4.09 -7.00
C GLN A 171 3.21 3.31 -8.31
N SER A 172 4.33 3.12 -9.00
CA SER A 172 4.42 2.23 -10.16
C SER A 172 5.30 1.01 -9.85
N ALA A 173 5.12 -0.03 -10.65
CA ALA A 173 5.88 -1.27 -10.59
C ALA A 173 6.15 -1.81 -12.00
N GLY A 174 7.14 -2.70 -12.12
CA GLY A 174 7.43 -3.38 -13.36
C GLY A 174 8.18 -4.69 -13.12
N TRP A 175 8.03 -5.62 -14.07
CA TRP A 175 8.66 -6.93 -13.97
C TRP A 175 10.10 -6.87 -14.44
N VAL A 176 11.00 -7.48 -13.67
CA VAL A 176 12.42 -7.67 -14.03
C VAL A 176 12.79 -9.14 -13.83
N ALA A 177 13.87 -9.55 -14.50
CA ALA A 177 14.46 -10.86 -14.22
C ALA A 177 14.97 -10.90 -12.77
N GLY A 178 14.55 -11.90 -11.99
CA GLY A 178 14.99 -12.05 -10.61
C GLY A 178 16.50 -12.26 -10.48
N SER A 179 17.13 -12.86 -11.50
CA SER A 179 18.58 -13.04 -11.57
C SER A 179 19.37 -11.73 -11.74
N ALA A 180 18.69 -10.62 -12.07
CA ALA A 180 19.31 -9.30 -12.19
C ALA A 180 19.32 -8.53 -10.85
N LEU A 181 18.77 -9.11 -9.79
CA LEU A 181 18.66 -8.49 -8.47
C LEU A 181 19.69 -9.09 -7.51
N GLU A 182 20.51 -8.23 -6.92
CA GLU A 182 21.46 -8.60 -5.88
C GLU A 182 20.89 -8.25 -4.51
N ARG A 183 20.75 -9.24 -3.63
CA ARG A 183 20.20 -9.01 -2.29
C ARG A 183 21.10 -8.05 -1.51
N ALA A 184 20.53 -6.95 -1.02
CA ALA A 184 21.23 -5.93 -0.25
C ALA A 184 21.06 -6.10 1.26
N GLY A 185 19.86 -6.47 1.72
CA GLY A 185 19.60 -6.65 3.15
C GLY A 185 18.16 -7.06 3.47
N ALA A 186 17.96 -7.55 4.69
CA ALA A 186 16.61 -7.73 5.26
C ALA A 186 16.06 -6.38 5.74
N LEU A 187 14.74 -6.23 5.71
CA LEU A 187 14.02 -5.04 6.16
C LEU A 187 13.07 -5.44 7.29
N HIS A 188 13.41 -5.04 8.51
CA HIS A 188 12.60 -5.23 9.71
C HIS A 188 11.75 -4.01 10.04
N ASP A 189 12.23 -2.84 9.60
CA ASP A 189 11.60 -1.57 9.88
C ASP A 189 10.57 -1.17 8.82
N ARG A 190 9.54 -0.44 9.24
CA ARG A 190 8.50 0.12 8.38
C ARG A 190 8.12 1.51 8.85
N ILE A 191 7.83 2.39 7.91
CA ILE A 191 7.25 3.71 8.18
C ILE A 191 5.76 3.65 7.89
N VAL A 192 4.95 4.08 8.86
CA VAL A 192 3.51 4.26 8.68
C VAL A 192 3.17 5.72 8.97
N VAL A 193 2.54 6.38 8.01
CA VAL A 193 2.09 7.76 8.13
C VAL A 193 0.57 7.77 8.11
N SER A 194 -0.07 8.41 9.08
CA SER A 194 -1.48 8.79 8.99
C SER A 194 -1.56 10.29 8.73
N VAL A 195 -2.25 10.65 7.64
CA VAL A 195 -2.41 12.04 7.20
C VAL A 195 -3.38 12.79 8.11
N SER A 196 -4.49 12.16 8.50
CA SER A 196 -5.53 12.72 9.36
C SER A 196 -5.05 12.92 10.79
N GLU A 197 -4.26 11.98 11.31
CA GLU A 197 -3.65 12.09 12.63
C GLU A 197 -2.34 12.90 12.63
N GLN A 198 -1.82 13.24 11.45
CA GLN A 198 -0.52 13.92 11.28
C GLN A 198 0.59 13.25 12.09
N LYS A 199 0.64 11.92 11.97
CA LYS A 199 1.51 11.06 12.78
C LYS A 199 2.34 10.15 11.90
N LEU A 200 3.65 10.15 12.11
CA LEU A 200 4.59 9.17 11.56
C LEU A 200 4.95 8.18 12.66
N SER A 201 4.81 6.89 12.38
CA SER A 201 5.24 5.80 13.24
C SER A 201 6.33 4.99 12.56
N ILE A 202 7.38 4.65 13.30
CA ILE A 202 8.37 3.65 12.89
C ILE A 202 8.00 2.35 13.60
N LEU A 203 7.85 1.29 12.83
CA LEU A 203 7.60 -0.06 13.33
C LEU A 203 8.85 -0.90 13.12
N HIS A 204 9.14 -1.79 14.05
CA HIS A 204 10.15 -2.83 13.95
C HIS A 204 9.47 -4.19 14.15
N ASP A 205 9.57 -5.09 13.18
CA ASP A 205 8.89 -6.40 13.18
C ASP A 205 7.39 -6.30 13.54
N GLY A 206 6.72 -5.26 13.02
CA GLY A 206 5.29 -4.99 13.22
C GLY A 206 4.93 -4.27 14.52
N SER A 207 5.87 -4.06 15.44
CA SER A 207 5.66 -3.33 16.70
C SER A 207 6.08 -1.87 16.56
N VAL A 208 5.24 -0.92 17.01
CA VAL A 208 5.60 0.50 16.97
C VAL A 208 6.70 0.79 17.98
N VAL A 209 7.86 1.27 17.51
CA VAL A 209 9.02 1.63 18.35
C VAL A 209 9.15 3.14 18.55
N SER A 210 8.68 3.95 17.58
CA SER A 210 8.71 5.41 17.67
C SER A 210 7.46 6.04 17.05
N ARG A 211 7.07 7.21 17.58
CA ARG A 211 5.98 8.05 17.03
C ARG A 211 6.38 9.50 17.04
N PHE A 212 6.11 10.19 15.94
CA PHE A 212 6.44 11.60 15.75
C PHE A 212 5.26 12.33 15.11
N ALA A 213 5.15 13.63 15.39
CA ALA A 213 4.29 14.51 14.59
C ALA A 213 4.90 14.71 13.20
N VAL A 214 4.05 14.87 12.18
CA VAL A 214 4.48 15.07 10.80
C VAL A 214 3.62 16.11 10.09
N GLY A 215 4.28 17.01 9.37
CA GLY A 215 3.64 17.95 8.48
C GLY A 215 3.34 17.27 7.15
N VAL A 216 2.13 17.48 6.64
CA VAL A 216 1.61 16.82 5.42
C VAL A 216 1.21 17.86 4.37
N GLY A 217 0.85 17.38 3.18
CA GLY A 217 0.36 18.20 2.08
C GLY A 217 -0.88 19.01 2.44
N THR A 218 -0.98 20.21 1.90
CA THR A 218 -2.20 21.03 1.99
C THR A 218 -3.35 20.44 1.16
N PRO A 219 -4.62 20.86 1.37
CA PRO A 219 -5.73 20.39 0.54
C PRO A 219 -5.55 20.62 -0.97
N GLY A 220 -4.81 21.67 -1.36
CA GLY A 220 -4.51 21.94 -2.78
C GLY A 220 -3.44 21.02 -3.37
N THR A 221 -2.53 20.51 -2.54
CA THR A 221 -1.41 19.63 -2.91
C THR A 221 -1.26 18.50 -1.87
N PRO A 222 -2.25 17.60 -1.78
CA PRO A 222 -2.33 16.64 -0.69
C PRO A 222 -1.24 15.57 -0.79
N THR A 223 -0.79 15.08 0.36
CA THR A 223 0.00 13.84 0.42
C THR A 223 -0.89 12.67 -0.02
N PRO A 224 -0.43 11.78 -0.92
CA PRO A 224 -1.23 10.64 -1.37
C PRO A 224 -1.52 9.68 -0.20
N THR A 225 -2.72 9.11 -0.15
CA THR A 225 -3.14 8.15 0.89
C THR A 225 -3.58 6.83 0.27
N GLY A 226 -3.59 5.76 1.08
CA GLY A 226 -3.88 4.40 0.59
C GLY A 226 -2.78 3.83 -0.30
N VAL A 227 -1.54 4.29 -0.10
CA VAL A 227 -0.41 3.98 -0.98
C VAL A 227 0.79 3.46 -0.19
N THR A 228 1.56 2.59 -0.85
CA THR A 228 2.80 2.04 -0.31
C THR A 228 3.93 2.27 -1.30
N GLY A 229 5.07 2.72 -0.78
CA GLY A 229 6.33 2.85 -1.49
C GLY A 229 7.50 2.45 -0.58
N TYR A 230 8.68 2.96 -0.88
CA TYR A 230 9.88 2.70 -0.07
C TYR A 230 10.83 3.90 -0.07
N LEU A 231 11.75 3.96 0.91
CA LEU A 231 12.87 4.89 0.90
C LEU A 231 13.88 4.46 -0.17
N GLN A 232 13.90 5.14 -1.32
CA GLN A 232 14.74 4.73 -2.45
C GLN A 232 16.13 5.33 -2.41
N GLN A 233 16.28 6.54 -1.87
CA GLN A 233 17.54 7.27 -1.79
C GLN A 233 17.46 8.36 -0.72
N ARG A 234 18.61 8.94 -0.37
CA ARG A 234 18.72 10.15 0.43
C ARG A 234 19.87 11.03 -0.05
N TYR A 235 19.73 12.34 0.12
CA TYR A 235 20.77 13.30 -0.29
C TYR A 235 20.60 14.64 0.43
N LEU A 236 21.70 15.38 0.56
CA LEU A 236 21.66 16.78 0.97
C LEU A 236 21.35 17.63 -0.25
N ASP A 237 20.49 18.63 -0.06
CA ASP A 237 20.20 19.63 -1.06
C ASP A 237 20.28 21.04 -0.46
N PRO A 238 21.44 21.71 -0.58
CA PRO A 238 21.61 23.08 -0.13
C PRO A 238 20.64 24.07 -0.78
N ARG A 239 20.13 23.80 -2.00
CA ARG A 239 19.16 24.68 -2.68
C ARG A 239 17.79 24.67 -2.01
N GLN A 240 17.45 23.56 -1.34
CA GLN A 240 16.26 23.42 -0.51
C GLN A 240 16.52 23.65 0.99
N GLY A 241 17.70 24.18 1.34
CA GLY A 241 18.09 24.44 2.74
C GLY A 241 18.39 23.17 3.55
N GLN A 242 18.55 22.02 2.90
CA GLN A 242 18.81 20.72 3.53
C GLN A 242 20.32 20.48 3.58
N THR A 243 21.03 21.23 4.43
CA THR A 243 22.50 21.17 4.58
C THR A 243 22.98 20.28 5.72
N VAL A 244 22.09 19.93 6.64
CA VAL A 244 22.41 19.12 7.83
C VAL A 244 21.68 17.78 7.78
N PHE A 245 20.37 17.79 7.53
CA PHE A 245 19.55 16.60 7.45
C PHE A 245 19.28 16.23 5.98
N PRO A 246 19.69 15.05 5.50
CA PRO A 246 19.37 14.61 4.15
C PRO A 246 17.86 14.47 3.92
N ILE A 247 17.40 14.86 2.73
CA ILE A 247 16.08 14.51 2.24
C ILE A 247 16.04 12.99 2.11
N GLN A 248 15.04 12.35 2.69
CA GLN A 248 14.76 10.93 2.50
C GLN A 248 13.74 10.80 1.37
N LEU A 249 14.20 10.38 0.20
CA LEU A 249 13.39 10.31 -1.00
C LEU A 249 12.60 8.99 -1.02
N THR A 250 11.28 9.09 -1.10
CA THR A 250 10.44 7.90 -1.29
C THR A 250 10.29 7.56 -2.78
N SER A 251 9.74 6.41 -3.11
CA SER A 251 9.29 6.05 -4.46
C SER A 251 7.91 6.57 -4.83
N LEU A 252 7.24 7.29 -3.91
CA LEU A 252 5.87 7.76 -4.09
C LEU A 252 5.83 9.08 -4.84
N HIS A 253 4.79 9.24 -5.65
CA HIS A 253 4.46 10.43 -6.40
C HIS A 253 3.18 11.09 -5.88
N ALA A 254 3.00 12.39 -6.10
CA ALA A 254 1.68 13.00 -5.89
C ALA A 254 0.64 12.42 -6.86
N SER A 255 -0.58 12.22 -6.37
CA SER A 255 -1.71 11.69 -7.15
C SER A 255 -2.63 12.78 -7.71
N ALA A 256 -2.67 13.96 -7.07
CA ALA A 256 -3.69 14.97 -7.32
C ALA A 256 -3.24 16.14 -8.21
N GLN A 257 -1.95 16.50 -8.21
CA GLN A 257 -1.46 17.67 -8.94
C GLN A 257 -0.16 17.38 -9.69
N ASP A 258 -0.05 18.05 -10.84
CA ASP A 258 1.18 18.19 -11.61
C ASP A 258 2.13 19.22 -11.00
N GLU A 259 1.86 19.85 -9.84
CA GLU A 259 2.86 20.67 -9.10
C GLU A 259 3.25 20.02 -7.75
N PRO A 260 4.53 20.04 -7.30
CA PRO A 260 5.67 20.84 -7.76
C PRO A 260 6.45 20.23 -8.96
N TYR A 261 5.90 20.23 -10.17
CA TYR A 261 6.43 19.61 -11.38
C TYR A 261 6.42 20.68 -12.49
N GLY A 262 7.34 21.62 -12.32
CA GLY A 262 7.74 22.61 -13.32
C GLY A 262 9.20 23.06 -13.19
N GLY A 263 9.95 22.51 -12.24
CA GLY A 263 11.38 22.79 -11.98
C GLY A 263 12.27 21.56 -12.11
N ASN A 264 13.58 21.72 -11.87
CA ASN A 264 14.58 20.66 -12.01
C ASN A 264 14.48 19.50 -10.98
N ASP A 265 13.59 19.60 -9.99
CA ASP A 265 13.35 18.57 -8.96
C ASP A 265 12.01 17.86 -9.21
N GLY A 266 12.07 16.76 -9.96
CA GLY A 266 10.91 15.92 -10.22
C GLY A 266 10.45 15.18 -8.96
N GLY A 267 9.35 15.66 -8.37
CA GLY A 267 8.10 14.90 -8.40
C GLY A 267 7.88 13.71 -7.47
N LEU A 268 8.83 13.36 -6.61
CA LEU A 268 8.63 12.34 -5.59
C LEU A 268 8.32 12.97 -4.22
N ILE A 269 7.53 12.27 -3.42
CA ILE A 269 7.24 12.62 -2.03
C ILE A 269 8.53 12.42 -1.22
N GLY A 270 9.13 13.51 -0.76
CA GLY A 270 10.27 13.49 0.15
C GLY A 270 9.84 13.53 1.61
N ILE A 271 10.68 13.00 2.50
CA ILE A 271 10.63 13.23 3.94
C ILE A 271 11.83 14.10 4.30
N HIS A 272 11.62 15.26 4.90
CA HIS A 272 12.71 16.20 5.16
C HIS A 272 12.50 17.03 6.41
N TYR A 273 13.59 17.58 6.92
CA TYR A 273 13.56 18.50 8.05
C TYR A 273 12.84 19.80 7.68
N ASN A 274 12.02 20.29 8.60
CA ASN A 274 11.51 21.66 8.57
C ASN A 274 11.15 22.14 9.97
N ARG A 275 11.35 23.44 10.27
CA ARG A 275 10.89 24.02 11.55
C ARG A 275 9.37 23.98 11.68
N ALA A 276 8.65 24.15 10.56
CA ALA A 276 7.20 23.92 10.47
C ALA A 276 6.94 22.46 10.09
N SER A 277 7.00 21.57 11.08
CA SER A 277 6.93 20.11 10.95
C SER A 277 5.60 19.49 11.38
N VAL A 278 4.56 20.29 11.60
CA VAL A 278 3.22 19.83 12.02
C VAL A 278 2.16 20.59 11.23
N GLY A 279 1.03 19.95 10.93
CA GLY A 279 -0.05 20.58 10.17
C GLY A 279 -0.07 20.20 8.69
N ALA A 280 -1.07 20.73 7.98
CA ALA A 280 -1.12 20.69 6.53
C ALA A 280 -0.31 21.88 5.99
N VAL A 281 0.98 21.66 5.71
CA VAL A 281 1.99 22.73 5.55
C VAL A 281 2.89 22.57 4.33
N SER A 282 2.77 21.47 3.58
CA SER A 282 3.65 21.15 2.46
C SER A 282 2.90 21.03 1.13
N HIS A 283 3.66 20.79 0.05
CA HIS A 283 3.14 20.45 -1.27
C HIS A 283 3.10 18.92 -1.52
N GLY A 284 2.81 18.15 -0.47
CA GLY A 284 2.72 16.70 -0.50
C GLY A 284 3.84 15.98 0.25
N CYS A 285 5.03 16.60 0.37
CA CYS A 285 6.14 16.07 1.16
C CYS A 285 5.81 15.94 2.65
N LEU A 286 6.55 15.07 3.33
CA LEU A 286 6.44 14.86 4.77
C LEU A 286 7.51 15.73 5.47
N ARG A 287 7.08 16.62 6.37
CA ARG A 287 7.97 17.50 7.12
C ARG A 287 8.13 17.01 8.54
N LEU A 288 9.37 16.89 9.00
CA LEU A 288 9.71 16.35 10.31
C LEU A 288 10.54 17.33 11.13
N ALA A 289 10.43 17.22 12.45
CA ALA A 289 11.37 17.81 13.39
C ALA A 289 12.71 17.05 13.36
N GLU A 290 13.72 17.60 14.01
CA GLU A 290 15.08 17.08 14.03
C GLU A 290 15.19 15.64 14.55
N ASP A 291 14.57 15.34 15.70
CA ASP A 291 14.55 14.00 16.28
C ASP A 291 13.92 12.96 15.34
N ALA A 292 12.81 13.34 14.71
CA ALA A 292 12.07 12.49 13.79
C ALA A 292 12.82 12.23 12.49
N ILE A 293 13.43 13.25 11.86
CA ILE A 293 14.20 13.04 10.62
C ILE A 293 15.48 12.23 10.89
N THR A 294 16.12 12.42 12.04
CA THR A 294 17.27 11.60 12.45
C THR A 294 16.88 10.15 12.65
N ALA A 295 15.71 9.88 13.24
CA ALA A 295 15.20 8.52 13.37
C ALA A 295 14.94 7.88 11.99
N VAL A 296 14.34 8.62 11.04
CA VAL A 296 14.12 8.12 9.67
C VAL A 296 15.44 7.91 8.91
N ASP A 297 16.43 8.79 9.06
CA ASP A 297 17.74 8.65 8.44
C ASP A 297 18.51 7.43 8.96
N SER A 298 18.22 6.94 10.16
CA SER A 298 18.83 5.71 10.67
C SER A 298 18.33 4.43 9.99
N LEU A 299 17.22 4.49 9.27
CA LEU A 299 16.59 3.34 8.62
C LEU A 299 17.34 2.94 7.33
N PRO A 300 17.34 1.66 6.94
CA PRO A 300 17.97 1.24 5.69
C PRO A 300 17.21 1.76 4.45
N LEU A 301 17.93 2.02 3.35
CA LEU A 301 17.29 2.17 2.04
C LEU A 301 16.55 0.87 1.67
N GLY A 302 15.38 1.01 1.06
CA GLY A 302 14.41 -0.06 0.86
C GLY A 302 13.32 -0.10 1.93
N THR A 303 13.48 0.60 3.06
CA THR A 303 12.45 0.63 4.14
C THR A 303 11.09 1.01 3.56
N PRO A 304 10.05 0.16 3.73
CA PRO A 304 8.73 0.44 3.21
C PRO A 304 8.09 1.62 3.93
N ILE A 305 7.38 2.46 3.18
CA ILE A 305 6.52 3.51 3.72
C ILE A 305 5.10 3.29 3.25
N THR A 306 4.15 3.29 4.19
CA THR A 306 2.71 3.28 3.90
C THR A 306 2.10 4.58 4.37
N ILE A 307 1.38 5.25 3.48
CA ILE A 307 0.63 6.47 3.81
C ILE A 307 -0.85 6.13 3.83
N THR A 308 -1.44 6.28 5.00
CA THR A 308 -2.84 6.04 5.31
C THR A 308 -3.56 7.36 5.47
N THR A 309 -4.89 7.30 5.40
CA THR A 309 -5.74 8.48 5.62
C THR A 309 -5.56 9.07 7.00
#